data_AF-A0A9E1NB58-F1
#
_entry.id   AF-A0A9E1NB58-F1
#
_cell.length_a   1.000
_cell.length_b   1.000
_cell.length_c   1.000
_cell.angle_alpha   90.00
_cell.angle_beta   90.00
_cell.angle_gamma   90.00
#
_symmetry.space_group_name_H-M   'P 1'
#
loop_
_entity.id
_entity.type
_entity.pdbx_description
1 polymer ?
#
loop_
_entity_poly.entity_id
_entity_poly.type
_entity_poly.pdbx_seq_one_letter_code
_entity_poly.pdbx_strand_id
1 'polypeptide(L)'
;EGVTEPLQRVSILLTAEKGVFGKSARQRLGDYVLAVLIEPENQAKLRNPENPPAVHMRDLGGIQRRILDSSLSEKQIEDSAELLDDICTELLDRDQILAKIAARSTNSVDECISILKLCSAGTFTEGRAMDMARKRASTVLRSPGFAEAFLRRGSDKVEMQKMLLELEELMTKAGIGELPLMGAMVAAHA
;
A
#
# COMPACT_ATOMS: atom_id res chain seq x y z
N GLU A 1 -6.19 -5.30 -32.24
CA GLU A 1 -6.11 -3.97 -31.61
C GLU A 1 -5.81 -4.18 -30.14
N GLY A 2 -4.75 -3.56 -29.62
CA GLY A 2 -4.23 -3.88 -28.28
C GLY A 2 -5.22 -3.47 -27.21
N VAL A 3 -5.84 -4.45 -26.55
CA VAL A 3 -6.73 -4.20 -25.42
C VAL A 3 -5.91 -3.51 -24.35
N THR A 4 -6.07 -2.19 -24.23
CA THR A 4 -5.33 -1.41 -23.25
C THR A 4 -5.81 -1.85 -21.87
N GLU A 5 -4.90 -2.34 -21.03
CA GLU A 5 -5.20 -2.78 -19.67
C GLU A 5 -6.00 -1.69 -18.92
N PRO A 6 -7.02 -2.05 -18.11
CA PRO A 6 -7.92 -1.08 -17.48
C PRO A 6 -7.19 0.00 -16.68
N LEU A 7 -6.14 -0.37 -15.93
CA LEU A 7 -5.34 0.59 -15.18
C LEU A 7 -4.57 1.55 -16.08
N GLN A 8 -4.12 1.10 -17.26
CA GLN A 8 -3.49 1.98 -18.24
C GLN A 8 -4.51 2.94 -18.85
N ARG A 9 -5.75 2.50 -19.13
CA ARG A 9 -6.83 3.38 -19.58
C ARG A 9 -7.12 4.48 -18.55
N VAL A 10 -7.29 4.12 -17.28
CA VAL A 10 -7.50 5.09 -16.19
C VAL A 10 -6.29 6.02 -16.05
N SER A 11 -5.07 5.49 -16.14
CA SER A 11 -3.84 6.29 -16.10
C SER A 11 -3.81 7.38 -17.19
N ILE A 12 -4.25 7.05 -18.41
CA ILE A 12 -4.34 8.00 -19.53
C ILE A 12 -5.39 9.07 -19.24
N LEU A 13 -6.58 8.68 -18.76
CA LEU A 13 -7.66 9.62 -18.41
C LEU A 13 -7.19 10.61 -17.32
N LEU A 14 -6.55 10.11 -16.26
CA LEU A 14 -6.01 10.95 -15.19
C LEU A 14 -4.83 11.82 -15.65
N THR A 15 -4.16 11.48 -16.75
CA THR A 15 -3.12 12.35 -17.33
C THR A 15 -3.76 13.50 -18.12
N ALA A 16 -4.85 13.22 -18.83
CA ALA A 16 -5.61 14.21 -19.58
C ALA A 16 -6.29 15.24 -18.67
N GLU A 17 -6.60 14.87 -17.43
CA GLU A 17 -7.19 15.72 -16.39
C GLU A 17 -6.54 17.11 -16.28
N LYS A 18 -5.20 17.18 -16.38
CA LYS A 18 -4.44 18.44 -16.30
C LYS A 18 -4.82 19.47 -17.38
N GLY A 19 -5.36 19.01 -18.51
CA GLY A 19 -5.83 19.86 -19.61
C GLY A 19 -7.35 20.10 -19.60
N VAL A 20 -8.09 19.54 -18.63
CA VAL A 20 -9.54 19.62 -18.58
C VAL A 20 -9.96 20.85 -17.76
N PHE A 21 -10.51 21.84 -18.45
CA PHE A 21 -11.04 23.05 -17.84
C PHE A 21 -12.56 23.00 -17.70
N GLY A 22 -13.06 23.42 -16.55
CA GLY A 22 -14.50 23.55 -16.27
C GLY A 22 -15.13 22.31 -15.63
N LYS A 23 -16.11 22.57 -14.76
CA LYS A 23 -16.77 21.56 -13.91
C LYS A 23 -17.39 20.41 -14.71
N SER A 24 -18.10 20.71 -15.80
CA SER A 24 -18.78 19.69 -16.61
C SER A 24 -17.82 18.77 -17.37
N ALA A 25 -16.65 19.27 -17.75
CA ALA A 25 -15.64 18.45 -18.43
C ALA A 25 -14.96 17.50 -17.43
N ARG A 26 -14.65 17.98 -16.22
CA ARG A 26 -14.13 17.14 -15.12
C ARG A 26 -15.13 16.08 -14.67
N GLN A 27 -16.41 16.44 -14.57
CA GLN A 27 -17.46 15.48 -14.26
C GLN A 27 -17.46 14.32 -15.26
N ARG A 28 -17.49 14.63 -16.57
CA ARG A 28 -17.44 13.60 -17.61
C ARG A 28 -16.18 12.75 -17.54
N LEU A 29 -15.03 13.35 -17.25
CA LEU A 29 -13.78 12.60 -17.07
C LEU A 29 -13.90 11.59 -15.92
N GLY A 30 -14.43 12.01 -14.78
CA GLY A 30 -14.67 11.12 -13.64
C GLY A 30 -15.67 10.01 -13.97
N ASP A 31 -16.72 10.32 -14.74
CA ASP A 31 -17.70 9.32 -15.19
C ASP A 31 -17.02 8.26 -16.09
N TYR A 32 -16.08 8.67 -16.95
CA TYR A 32 -15.29 7.73 -17.75
C TYR A 32 -14.33 6.89 -16.90
N VAL A 33 -13.67 7.48 -15.90
CA VAL A 33 -12.81 6.73 -14.98
C VAL A 33 -13.63 5.64 -14.28
N LEU A 34 -14.77 6.02 -13.69
CA LEU A 34 -15.64 5.09 -13.00
C LEU A 34 -16.20 4.02 -13.95
N ALA A 35 -16.64 4.42 -15.16
CA ALA A 35 -17.14 3.49 -16.17
C ALA A 35 -16.11 2.42 -16.55
N VAL A 36 -14.83 2.81 -16.72
CA VAL A 36 -13.74 1.84 -16.96
C VAL A 36 -13.59 0.90 -15.78
N LEU A 37 -13.65 1.40 -14.55
CA LEU A 37 -13.47 0.56 -13.38
C LEU A 37 -14.64 -0.42 -13.17
N ILE A 38 -15.89 -0.01 -13.39
CA ILE A 38 -17.07 -0.88 -13.14
C ILE A 38 -17.41 -1.83 -14.30
N GLU A 39 -16.86 -1.61 -15.49
CA GLU A 39 -17.09 -2.46 -16.67
C GLU A 39 -16.76 -3.93 -16.35
N PRO A 40 -17.69 -4.89 -16.55
CA PRO A 40 -17.53 -6.27 -16.08
C PRO A 40 -16.26 -6.97 -16.56
N GLU A 41 -15.86 -6.75 -17.82
CA GLU A 41 -14.62 -7.31 -18.37
C GLU A 41 -13.37 -6.74 -17.70
N ASN A 42 -13.38 -5.45 -17.37
CA ASN A 42 -12.29 -4.82 -16.66
C ASN A 42 -12.23 -5.29 -15.20
N GLN A 43 -13.37 -5.43 -14.53
CA GLN A 43 -13.45 -6.01 -13.19
C GLN A 43 -12.84 -7.41 -13.15
N ALA A 44 -13.14 -8.26 -14.14
CA ALA A 44 -12.57 -9.59 -14.24
C ALA A 44 -11.04 -9.57 -14.35
N LYS A 45 -10.48 -8.66 -15.16
CA LYS A 45 -9.02 -8.48 -15.31
C LYS A 45 -8.37 -7.90 -14.07
N LEU A 46 -8.99 -6.91 -13.45
CA LEU A 46 -8.48 -6.27 -12.24
C LEU A 46 -8.43 -7.25 -11.06
N ARG A 47 -9.39 -8.17 -10.96
CA ARG A 47 -9.43 -9.21 -9.92
C ARG A 47 -8.58 -10.44 -10.26
N ASN A 48 -8.33 -10.70 -11.54
CA ASN A 48 -7.54 -11.84 -11.99
C ASN A 48 -6.35 -11.37 -12.85
N PRO A 49 -5.35 -10.71 -12.22
CA PRO A 49 -4.20 -10.20 -12.95
C PRO A 49 -3.32 -11.34 -13.47
N GLU A 50 -2.76 -11.16 -14.66
CA GLU A 50 -1.72 -12.06 -15.19
C GLU A 50 -0.36 -11.85 -14.50
N ASN A 51 -0.13 -10.64 -14.00
CA ASN A 51 1.09 -10.27 -13.29
C ASN A 51 1.10 -10.80 -11.84
N PRO A 52 2.29 -10.92 -11.21
CA PRO A 52 2.37 -11.26 -9.80
C PRO A 52 1.52 -10.33 -8.93
N PRO A 53 0.76 -10.86 -7.95
CA PRO A 53 -0.22 -10.05 -7.20
C PRO A 53 0.36 -8.79 -6.56
N ALA A 54 1.54 -8.87 -5.97
CA ALA A 54 2.19 -7.71 -5.34
C ALA A 54 2.58 -6.59 -6.34
N VAL A 55 2.83 -6.93 -7.61
CA VAL A 55 3.07 -5.93 -8.66
C VAL A 55 1.75 -5.24 -9.01
N HIS A 56 0.71 -6.04 -9.27
CA HIS A 56 -0.61 -5.54 -9.61
C HIS A 56 -1.24 -4.67 -8.50
N MET A 57 -1.10 -5.08 -7.23
CA MET A 57 -1.54 -4.29 -6.09
C MET A 57 -0.84 -2.93 -6.00
N ARG A 58 0.46 -2.88 -6.32
CA ARG A 58 1.19 -1.61 -6.40
C ARG A 58 0.63 -0.71 -7.51
N ASP A 59 0.27 -1.29 -8.65
CA ASP A 59 -0.35 -0.54 -9.74
C ASP A 59 -1.73 0.00 -9.33
N LEU A 60 -2.54 -0.82 -8.63
CA LEU A 60 -3.82 -0.38 -8.03
C LEU A 60 -3.60 0.79 -7.06
N GLY A 61 -2.68 0.65 -6.09
CA GLY A 61 -2.37 1.71 -5.12
C GLY A 61 -1.78 2.97 -5.76
N GLY A 62 -1.06 2.83 -6.87
CA GLY A 62 -0.57 3.96 -7.66
C GLY A 62 -1.69 4.72 -8.36
N ILE A 63 -2.64 4.02 -8.97
CA ILE A 63 -3.80 4.64 -9.62
C ILE A 63 -4.74 5.28 -8.58
N GLN A 64 -5.02 4.58 -7.48
CA GLN A 64 -5.90 5.09 -6.44
C GLN A 64 -5.38 6.41 -5.85
N ARG A 65 -4.08 6.52 -5.53
CA ARG A 65 -3.48 7.78 -5.06
C ARG A 65 -3.66 8.91 -6.07
N ARG A 66 -3.47 8.63 -7.37
CA ARG A 66 -3.70 9.63 -8.42
C ARG A 66 -5.16 10.06 -8.53
N ILE A 67 -6.12 9.18 -8.21
CA ILE A 67 -7.54 9.53 -8.13
C ILE A 67 -7.80 10.41 -6.90
N LEU A 68 -7.26 10.03 -5.73
CA LEU A 68 -7.38 10.80 -4.50
C LEU A 68 -6.80 12.22 -4.64
N ASP A 69 -5.71 12.38 -5.39
CA ASP A 69 -5.05 13.66 -5.65
C ASP A 69 -5.65 14.44 -6.85
N SER A 70 -6.68 13.91 -7.51
CA SER A 70 -7.24 14.52 -8.73
C SER A 70 -8.25 15.65 -8.43
N SER A 71 -8.62 16.45 -9.44
CA SER A 71 -9.69 17.45 -9.32
C SER A 71 -11.08 16.94 -9.73
N LEU A 72 -11.29 15.61 -9.71
CA LEU A 72 -12.60 14.99 -9.91
C LEU A 72 -13.58 15.37 -8.78
N SER A 73 -14.87 15.06 -8.94
CA SER A 73 -15.82 15.30 -7.86
C SER A 73 -15.58 14.36 -6.68
N GLU A 74 -15.84 14.81 -5.47
CA GLU A 74 -15.66 14.04 -4.22
C GLU A 74 -16.30 12.65 -4.31
N LYS A 75 -17.56 12.57 -4.76
CA LYS A 75 -18.26 11.31 -4.98
C LYS A 75 -17.51 10.37 -5.94
N GLN A 76 -16.98 10.89 -7.05
CA GLN A 76 -16.26 10.07 -8.03
C GLN A 76 -14.92 9.59 -7.48
N ILE A 77 -14.25 10.43 -6.67
CA ILE A 77 -13.02 10.08 -5.97
C ILE A 77 -13.30 8.94 -5.00
N GLU A 78 -14.33 9.08 -4.14
CA GLU A 78 -14.75 8.06 -3.17
C GLU A 78 -15.14 6.75 -3.86
N ASP A 79 -16.10 6.77 -4.79
CA ASP A 79 -16.61 5.58 -5.47
C ASP A 79 -15.48 4.82 -6.20
N SER A 80 -14.55 5.54 -6.84
CA SER A 80 -13.43 4.93 -7.55
C SER A 80 -12.33 4.42 -6.61
N ALA A 81 -12.04 5.16 -5.54
CA ALA A 81 -11.02 4.78 -4.58
C ALA A 81 -11.45 3.55 -3.77
N GLU A 82 -12.71 3.49 -3.35
CA GLU A 82 -13.30 2.33 -2.67
C GLU A 82 -13.21 1.10 -3.57
N LEU A 83 -13.66 1.19 -4.83
CA LEU A 83 -13.63 0.06 -5.76
C LEU A 83 -12.21 -0.51 -5.98
N LEU A 84 -11.19 0.33 -6.04
CA LEU A 84 -9.80 -0.12 -6.14
C LEU A 84 -9.32 -0.78 -4.85
N ASP A 85 -9.71 -0.25 -3.69
CA ASP A 85 -9.37 -0.84 -2.38
C ASP A 85 -10.05 -2.20 -2.16
N ASP A 86 -11.29 -2.35 -2.61
CA ASP A 86 -12.03 -3.62 -2.58
C ASP A 86 -11.30 -4.72 -3.35
N ILE A 87 -10.84 -4.40 -4.56
CA ILE A 87 -10.08 -5.33 -5.40
C ILE A 87 -8.75 -5.65 -4.74
N CYS A 88 -8.02 -4.65 -4.27
CA CYS A 88 -6.73 -4.82 -3.62
C CYS A 88 -6.84 -5.68 -2.34
N THR A 89 -7.89 -5.46 -1.55
CA THR A 89 -8.20 -6.23 -0.34
C THR A 89 -8.52 -7.68 -0.67
N GLU A 90 -9.36 -7.93 -1.69
CA GLU A 90 -9.65 -9.29 -2.13
C GLU A 90 -8.37 -10.03 -2.57
N LEU A 91 -7.49 -9.37 -3.34
CA LEU A 91 -6.21 -9.95 -3.76
C LEU A 91 -5.29 -10.25 -2.57
N LEU A 92 -5.21 -9.32 -1.62
CA LEU A 92 -4.41 -9.46 -0.40
C LEU A 92 -4.80 -10.73 0.38
N ASP A 93 -6.11 -10.94 0.53
CA ASP A 93 -6.69 -12.09 1.22
C ASP A 93 -6.60 -13.37 0.38
N ARG A 94 -7.11 -13.37 -0.84
CA ARG A 94 -7.14 -14.56 -1.71
C ARG A 94 -5.74 -15.13 -1.92
N ASP A 95 -4.77 -14.26 -2.18
CA ASP A 95 -3.40 -14.69 -2.49
C ASP A 95 -2.53 -14.82 -1.24
N GLN A 96 -3.11 -14.58 -0.05
CA GLN A 96 -2.49 -14.77 1.26
C GLN A 96 -1.14 -14.06 1.38
N ILE A 97 -1.04 -12.84 0.85
CA ILE A 97 0.26 -12.15 0.66
C ILE A 97 0.96 -11.93 2.00
N LEU A 98 0.24 -11.48 3.04
CA LEU A 98 0.83 -11.29 4.37
C LEU A 98 1.29 -12.60 5.00
N ALA A 99 0.54 -13.69 4.82
CA ALA A 99 0.94 -15.01 5.32
C ALA A 99 2.18 -15.55 4.58
N LYS A 100 2.26 -15.35 3.27
CA LYS A 100 3.46 -15.69 2.47
C LYS A 100 4.69 -14.89 2.89
N ILE A 101 4.52 -13.63 3.30
CA ILE A 101 5.62 -12.83 3.88
C ILE A 101 6.07 -13.43 5.21
N ALA A 102 5.14 -13.79 6.09
CA ALA A 102 5.49 -14.43 7.35
C ALA A 102 6.24 -15.76 7.14
N ALA A 103 5.77 -16.60 6.20
CA ALA A 103 6.36 -17.90 5.92
C ALA A 103 7.77 -17.85 5.31
N ARG A 104 8.07 -16.80 4.52
CA ARG A 104 9.41 -16.62 3.90
C ARG A 104 10.40 -15.90 4.81
N SER A 105 9.93 -15.23 5.86
CA SER A 105 10.77 -14.47 6.78
C SER A 105 11.44 -15.39 7.79
N THR A 106 12.73 -15.17 8.02
CA THR A 106 13.53 -15.98 8.96
C THR A 106 13.16 -15.72 10.43
N ASN A 107 12.64 -14.53 10.73
CA ASN A 107 12.24 -14.10 12.06
C ASN A 107 11.21 -12.96 11.98
N SER A 108 10.65 -12.57 13.13
CA SER A 108 9.65 -11.50 13.25
C SER A 108 10.16 -10.13 12.80
N VAL A 109 11.45 -9.85 12.94
CA VAL A 109 12.05 -8.59 12.47
C VAL A 109 12.01 -8.51 10.94
N ASP A 110 12.41 -9.59 10.25
CA ASP A 110 12.36 -9.63 8.78
C ASP A 110 10.93 -9.57 8.24
N GLU A 111 9.99 -10.22 8.92
CA GLU A 111 8.57 -10.11 8.59
C GLU A 111 8.09 -8.65 8.69
N CYS A 112 8.32 -8.01 9.84
CA CYS A 112 7.89 -6.64 10.07
C CYS A 112 8.50 -5.68 9.05
N ILE A 113 9.82 -5.72 8.85
CA ILE A 113 10.53 -4.87 7.87
C ILE A 113 10.00 -5.12 6.46
N SER A 114 9.73 -6.36 6.09
CA SER A 114 9.19 -6.68 4.76
C SER A 114 7.81 -6.07 4.54
N ILE A 115 6.92 -6.15 5.53
CA ILE A 115 5.58 -5.56 5.45
C ILE A 115 5.68 -4.03 5.40
N LEU A 116 6.49 -3.42 6.27
CA LEU A 116 6.71 -1.97 6.29
C LEU A 116 7.26 -1.45 4.97
N LYS A 117 8.22 -2.16 4.35
CA LYS A 117 8.76 -1.81 3.03
C LYS A 117 7.66 -1.81 1.97
N LEU A 118 6.78 -2.82 1.95
CA LEU A 118 5.67 -2.87 1.01
C LEU A 118 4.69 -1.71 1.21
N CYS A 119 4.38 -1.36 2.46
CA CYS A 119 3.55 -0.20 2.80
C CYS A 119 4.20 1.09 2.29
N SER A 120 5.48 1.32 2.62
CA SER A 120 6.23 2.52 2.20
C SER A 120 6.40 2.64 0.69
N ALA A 121 6.41 1.51 -0.03
CA ALA A 121 6.45 1.48 -1.49
C ALA A 121 5.10 1.77 -2.13
N GLY A 122 4.04 1.97 -1.34
CA GLY A 122 2.66 2.15 -1.80
C GLY A 122 2.15 0.93 -2.56
N THR A 123 2.47 -0.27 -2.05
CA THR A 123 2.02 -1.54 -2.64
C THR A 123 0.52 -1.78 -2.39
N PHE A 124 -0.03 -1.22 -1.31
CA PHE A 124 -1.43 -1.35 -0.96
C PHE A 124 -2.17 -0.06 -1.33
N THR A 125 -3.47 -0.19 -1.58
CA THR A 125 -4.42 0.92 -1.65
C THR A 125 -4.63 1.50 -0.25
N GLU A 126 -4.87 2.80 -0.18
CA GLU A 126 -5.36 3.45 1.04
C GLU A 126 -6.78 2.94 1.35
N GLY A 127 -7.04 2.70 2.63
CA GLY A 127 -8.24 2.02 3.11
C GLY A 127 -7.92 0.68 3.75
N ARG A 128 -8.77 -0.32 3.49
CA ARG A 128 -8.75 -1.62 4.17
C ARG A 128 -7.47 -2.39 3.89
N ALA A 129 -6.98 -2.38 2.65
CA ALA A 129 -5.77 -3.15 2.31
C ALA A 129 -4.53 -2.65 3.08
N MET A 130 -4.33 -1.33 3.13
CA MET A 130 -3.26 -0.72 3.92
C MET A 130 -3.44 -0.98 5.42
N ASP A 131 -4.67 -0.87 5.95
CA ASP A 131 -4.94 -1.11 7.36
C ASP A 131 -4.65 -2.55 7.79
N MET A 132 -4.95 -3.53 6.93
CA MET A 132 -4.58 -4.93 7.15
C MET A 132 -3.07 -5.12 7.26
N ALA A 133 -2.31 -4.50 6.36
CA ALA A 133 -0.85 -4.55 6.38
C ALA A 133 -0.28 -3.86 7.63
N ARG A 134 -0.77 -2.65 7.97
CA ARG A 134 -0.39 -1.89 9.17
C ARG A 134 -0.68 -2.67 10.44
N LYS A 135 -1.87 -3.29 10.53
CA LYS A 135 -2.28 -4.11 11.67
C LYS A 135 -1.37 -5.33 11.84
N ARG A 136 -0.99 -6.00 10.75
CA ARG A 136 -0.05 -7.12 10.79
C ARG A 136 1.33 -6.68 11.26
N ALA A 137 1.90 -5.64 10.64
CA ALA A 137 3.21 -5.10 11.04
C ALA A 137 3.23 -4.69 12.52
N SER A 138 2.17 -4.01 12.98
CA SER A 138 2.02 -3.60 14.39
C SER A 138 1.91 -4.78 15.34
N THR A 139 1.22 -5.85 14.94
CA THR A 139 1.10 -7.09 15.73
C THR A 139 2.46 -7.77 15.87
N VAL A 140 3.22 -7.87 14.79
CA VAL A 140 4.56 -8.46 14.79
C VAL A 140 5.52 -7.62 15.64
N LEU A 141 5.47 -6.29 15.52
CA LEU A 141 6.34 -5.40 16.28
C LEU A 141 6.08 -5.48 17.80
N ARG A 142 4.83 -5.72 18.20
CA ARG A 142 4.44 -5.93 19.61
C ARG A 142 4.66 -7.37 20.09
N SER A 143 5.15 -8.27 19.24
CA SER A 143 5.35 -9.66 19.64
C SER A 143 6.47 -9.80 20.69
N PRO A 144 6.32 -10.72 21.66
CA PRO A 144 7.38 -10.99 22.62
C PRO A 144 8.68 -11.37 21.92
N GLY A 145 9.80 -10.79 22.38
CA GLY A 145 11.13 -11.05 21.81
C GLY A 145 11.47 -10.28 20.54
N PHE A 146 10.55 -9.48 19.97
CA PHE A 146 10.86 -8.63 18.81
C PHE A 146 12.01 -7.66 19.10
N ALA A 147 11.92 -6.91 20.20
CA ALA A 147 12.94 -5.94 20.59
C ALA A 147 14.31 -6.62 20.77
N GLU A 148 14.35 -7.74 21.49
CA GLU A 148 15.60 -8.49 21.69
C GLU A 148 16.17 -9.02 20.36
N ALA A 149 15.33 -9.59 19.50
CA ALA A 149 15.74 -10.07 18.19
C ALA A 149 16.24 -8.95 17.27
N PHE A 150 15.65 -7.76 17.39
CA PHE A 150 16.07 -6.57 16.65
C PHE A 150 17.45 -6.09 17.13
N LEU A 151 17.61 -5.95 18.44
CA LEU A 151 18.87 -5.50 19.05
C LEU A 151 20.01 -6.48 18.78
N ARG A 152 19.74 -7.79 18.71
CA ARG A 152 20.77 -8.78 18.34
C ARG A 152 21.33 -8.63 16.91
N ARG A 153 20.74 -7.81 16.04
CA ARG A 153 21.24 -7.59 14.68
C ARG A 153 22.40 -6.60 14.60
N GLY A 154 22.43 -5.60 15.47
CA GLY A 154 23.49 -4.60 15.46
C GLY A 154 24.75 -5.17 16.10
N SER A 155 25.88 -5.02 15.42
CA SER A 155 27.18 -5.46 15.94
C SER A 155 27.80 -4.44 16.90
N ASP A 156 27.44 -3.15 16.74
CA ASP A 156 27.86 -2.06 17.61
C ASP A 156 26.76 -1.00 17.81
N LYS A 157 27.02 -0.02 18.70
CA LYS A 157 26.07 1.04 19.05
C LYS A 157 25.69 1.94 17.86
N VAL A 158 26.61 2.18 16.93
CA VAL A 158 26.39 3.09 15.80
C VAL A 158 25.50 2.42 14.76
N GLU A 159 25.79 1.15 14.44
CA GLU A 159 24.96 0.35 13.54
C GLU A 159 23.54 0.21 14.10
N MET A 160 23.41 -0.01 15.41
CA MET A 160 22.11 -0.15 16.06
C MET A 160 21.28 1.13 16.02
N GLN A 161 21.89 2.29 16.26
CA GLN A 161 21.23 3.59 16.11
C GLN A 161 20.74 3.81 14.68
N LYS A 162 21.57 3.47 13.68
CA LYS A 162 21.17 3.57 12.28
C LYS A 162 19.97 2.67 11.96
N MET A 163 19.99 1.43 12.44
CA MET A 163 18.88 0.49 12.24
C MET A 163 17.58 0.97 12.91
N LEU A 164 17.66 1.55 14.11
CA LEU A 164 16.50 2.13 14.79
C LEU A 164 15.90 3.29 14.00
N LEU A 165 16.74 4.20 13.49
CA LEU A 165 16.29 5.31 12.64
C LEU A 165 15.65 4.83 11.34
N GLU A 166 16.23 3.81 10.69
CA GLU A 166 15.64 3.21 9.49
C GLU A 166 14.29 2.56 9.78
N LEU A 167 14.14 1.89 10.92
CA LEU A 167 12.87 1.31 11.34
C LEU A 167 11.83 2.40 11.62
N GLU A 168 12.22 3.48 12.30
CA GLU A 168 11.36 4.63 12.58
C GLU A 168 10.87 5.32 11.31
N GLU A 169 11.77 5.51 10.34
CA GLU A 169 11.44 6.07 9.03
C GLU A 169 10.45 5.17 8.28
N LEU A 170 10.68 3.85 8.30
CA LEU A 170 9.77 2.88 7.67
C LEU A 170 8.39 2.87 8.35
N MET A 171 8.33 2.93 9.68
CA MET A 171 7.07 3.01 10.42
C MET A 171 6.32 4.30 10.08
N THR A 172 7.01 5.43 10.08
CA THR A 172 6.45 6.74 9.74
C THR A 172 5.88 6.75 8.32
N LYS A 173 6.65 6.28 7.33
CA LYS A 173 6.19 6.17 5.94
C LYS A 173 5.04 5.18 5.78
N ALA A 174 4.99 4.13 6.59
CA ALA A 174 3.88 3.19 6.60
C ALA A 174 2.65 3.72 7.35
N GLY A 175 2.71 4.90 7.98
CA GLY A 175 1.61 5.46 8.77
C GLY A 175 1.39 4.75 10.12
N ILE A 176 2.42 4.08 10.65
CA ILE A 176 2.42 3.50 11.99
C ILE A 176 3.13 4.48 12.92
N GLY A 177 2.39 5.08 13.86
CA GLY A 177 2.95 6.02 14.82
C GLY A 177 3.98 5.40 15.78
N GLU A 178 4.67 6.27 16.54
CA GLU A 178 5.61 5.84 17.58
C GLU A 178 4.95 4.85 18.55
N LEU A 179 5.56 3.69 18.70
CA LEU A 179 5.14 2.70 19.68
C LEU A 179 6.01 2.82 20.93
N PRO A 180 5.46 2.66 22.15
CA PRO A 180 6.23 2.74 23.41
C PRO A 180 7.47 1.83 23.44
N LEU A 181 7.43 0.72 22.68
CA LEU A 181 8.55 -0.21 22.49
C LEU A 181 9.77 0.45 21.82
N MET A 182 9.57 1.36 20.86
CA MET A 182 10.66 2.09 20.19
C MET A 182 11.35 3.04 21.18
N GLY A 183 10.59 3.80 21.95
CA GLY A 183 11.13 4.67 23.00
C GLY A 183 11.95 3.90 24.04
N ALA A 184 11.50 2.71 24.43
CA ALA A 184 12.25 1.83 25.34
C ALA A 184 13.53 1.27 24.71
N MET A 185 13.51 0.91 23.41
CA MET A 185 14.69 0.41 22.69
C MET A 185 15.75 1.50 22.50
N VAL A 186 15.33 2.72 22.17
CA VAL A 186 16.19 3.91 22.05
C VAL A 186 16.78 4.29 23.41
N ALA A 187 15.96 4.36 24.47
CA ALA A 187 16.43 4.71 25.81
C ALA A 187 17.42 3.68 26.40
N ALA A 188 17.29 2.40 26.03
CA ALA A 188 18.25 1.36 26.43
C ALA A 188 19.62 1.47 25.72
N HIS A 189 19.71 2.25 24.64
CA HIS A 189 20.91 2.36 23.78
C HIS A 189 21.46 3.79 23.63
N ALA A 190 20.82 4.79 24.25
CA ALA A 190 21.34 6.13 24.47
C ALA A 190 22.38 6.13 25.60
#